data_AF-A0A6J5CRN3-F1
#
_entry.id   AF-A0A6J5CRN3-F1
#
_cell.length_a   1.000
_cell.length_b   1.000
_cell.length_c   1.000
_cell.angle_alpha   90.00
_cell.angle_beta   90.00
_cell.angle_gamma   90.00
#
_symmetry.space_group_name_H-M   'P 1'
#
loop_
_entity.id
_entity.type
_entity.pdbx_description
1 polymer ?
#
loop_
_entity_poly.entity_id
_entity_poly.type
_entity_poly.pdbx_seq_one_letter_code
_entity_poly.pdbx_strand_id
1 'polypeptide(L)'
;MSAMLYELTANAARMCLPVALPAAAPEGWIDLLDHWQTLLGAAIGGVLGVAGALIVARSQRRREQRIAAGMVLPDLQQLDAAGQSLLHRLGPPPDANTPEQARAFFAAARVVDTLRLLAERRPSVFALHTPAIGQLSDLDARLYSHLFQCQMVHRQFEDAMASLKTVPSEPKGLELRHQRLYTDWALCAEHAALARHFLERLVFSPWPRWISNAWMKLRPDDLDDRSAYLLEKGEIRPPAATRKAD
;
A
#
# COMPACT_ATOMS: atom_id res chain seq x y z
N MET A 1 53.73 3.09 9.72
CA MET A 1 53.03 3.10 11.03
C MET A 1 52.11 1.89 11.27
N SER A 2 51.92 0.98 10.30
CA SER A 2 51.08 -0.23 10.46
C SER A 2 51.76 -1.40 11.18
N ALA A 3 53.09 -1.53 11.07
CA ALA A 3 53.84 -2.63 11.69
C ALA A 3 53.83 -2.59 13.23
N MET A 4 53.88 -1.39 13.82
CA MET A 4 53.88 -1.21 15.28
C MET A 4 52.53 -1.57 15.91
N LEU A 5 51.42 -1.33 15.21
CA LEU A 5 50.09 -1.76 15.63
C LEU A 5 49.97 -3.28 15.65
N TYR A 6 50.54 -3.96 14.65
CA TYR A 6 50.50 -5.42 14.57
C TYR A 6 51.30 -6.09 15.69
N GLU A 7 52.50 -5.58 16.01
CA GLU A 7 53.29 -6.06 17.14
C GLU A 7 52.62 -5.79 18.49
N LEU A 8 51.97 -4.63 18.67
CA LEU A 8 51.22 -4.32 19.90
C LEU A 8 50.03 -5.29 20.09
N THR A 9 49.26 -5.57 19.05
CA THR A 9 48.17 -6.56 19.13
C THR A 9 48.67 -7.99 19.32
N ALA A 10 49.79 -8.37 18.69
CA ALA A 10 50.36 -9.70 18.83
C ALA A 10 50.95 -9.94 20.24
N ASN A 11 51.59 -8.93 20.83
CA ASN A 11 52.08 -9.02 22.20
C ASN A 11 50.94 -9.00 23.23
N ALA A 12 49.89 -8.20 23.02
CA ALA A 12 48.71 -8.24 23.88
C ALA A 12 48.06 -9.63 23.87
N ALA A 13 47.96 -10.28 22.70
CA ALA A 13 47.43 -11.64 22.58
C ALA A 13 48.29 -12.70 23.32
N ARG A 14 49.62 -12.52 23.38
CA ARG A 14 50.52 -13.43 24.11
C ARG A 14 50.48 -13.26 25.63
N MET A 15 50.14 -12.07 26.13
CA MET A 15 49.93 -11.87 27.58
C MET A 15 48.62 -12.48 28.08
N CYS A 16 47.70 -12.85 27.18
CA CYS A 16 46.49 -13.60 27.50
C CYS A 16 46.69 -15.13 27.41
N LEU A 17 47.93 -15.63 27.51
CA LEU A 17 48.16 -17.07 27.68
C LEU A 17 47.34 -17.56 28.89
N PRO A 18 46.45 -18.56 28.71
CA PRO A 18 45.60 -19.03 29.79
C PRO A 18 46.50 -19.57 30.90
N VAL A 19 46.47 -18.90 32.06
CA VAL A 19 47.02 -19.47 33.29
C VAL A 19 46.34 -20.82 33.46
N ALA A 20 47.14 -21.89 33.55
CA ALA A 20 46.64 -23.23 33.78
C ALA A 20 45.90 -23.25 35.12
N LEU A 21 44.58 -23.08 35.07
CA LEU A 21 43.72 -23.28 36.21
C LEU A 21 43.82 -24.76 36.57
N PRO A 22 44.10 -25.10 37.84
CA PRO A 22 44.12 -26.49 38.28
C PRO A 22 42.78 -27.12 37.92
N ALA A 23 42.83 -28.30 37.27
CA ALA A 23 41.65 -29.03 36.84
C ALA A 23 40.67 -29.15 38.01
N ALA A 24 39.54 -28.44 37.91
CA ALA A 24 38.48 -28.49 38.90
C ALA A 24 38.06 -29.96 39.05
N ALA A 25 38.02 -30.40 40.30
CA ALA A 25 37.62 -31.74 40.71
C ALA A 25 36.17 -32.04 40.25
N PRO A 26 35.78 -33.32 40.17
CA PRO A 26 34.61 -33.75 39.41
C PRO A 26 33.30 -33.18 39.95
N GLU A 27 32.56 -32.53 39.05
CA GLU A 27 31.10 -32.34 39.00
C GLU A 27 30.32 -32.62 40.29
N GLY A 28 30.56 -31.80 41.32
CA GLY A 28 29.72 -31.80 42.52
C GLY A 28 28.37 -31.15 42.21
N TRP A 29 27.27 -31.70 42.73
CA TRP A 29 25.93 -31.12 42.59
C TRP A 29 25.84 -29.64 43.02
N ILE A 30 26.74 -29.20 43.90
CA ILE A 30 26.89 -27.82 44.38
C ILE A 30 27.40 -26.89 43.25
N ASP A 31 28.34 -27.33 42.42
CA ASP A 31 28.84 -26.53 41.29
C ASP A 31 27.78 -26.39 40.19
N LEU A 32 26.96 -27.43 39.99
CA LEU A 32 25.78 -27.38 39.11
C LEU A 32 24.76 -26.35 39.64
N LEU A 33 24.60 -26.27 40.97
CA LEU A 33 23.77 -25.30 41.69
C LEU A 33 24.37 -23.90 41.75
N ASP A 34 25.63 -23.69 41.40
CA ASP A 34 26.20 -22.34 41.25
C ASP A 34 26.11 -21.89 39.78
N HIS A 35 26.25 -22.83 38.83
CA HIS A 35 26.18 -22.55 37.40
C HIS A 35 24.76 -22.32 36.85
N TRP A 36 23.70 -22.81 37.49
CA TRP A 36 22.33 -22.57 36.98
C TRP A 36 21.96 -21.09 36.96
N GLN A 37 22.47 -20.29 37.90
CA GLN A 37 22.23 -18.84 37.91
C GLN A 37 22.89 -18.16 36.70
N THR A 38 24.13 -18.56 36.38
CA THR A 38 24.84 -18.09 35.17
C THR A 38 24.13 -18.54 33.90
N LEU A 39 23.66 -19.79 33.84
CA LEU A 39 22.92 -20.32 32.71
C LEU A 39 21.57 -19.61 32.54
N LEU A 40 20.85 -19.33 33.63
CA LEU A 40 19.63 -18.56 33.62
C LEU A 40 19.88 -17.12 33.17
N GLY A 41 20.96 -16.49 33.65
CA GLY A 41 21.39 -15.16 33.23
C GLY A 41 21.69 -15.10 31.73
N ALA A 42 22.41 -16.09 31.20
CA ALA A 42 22.68 -16.21 29.77
C ALA A 42 21.41 -16.43 28.95
N ALA A 43 20.48 -17.27 29.42
CA ALA A 43 19.21 -17.52 28.77
C ALA A 43 18.33 -16.26 28.72
N ILE A 44 18.17 -15.55 29.85
CA ILE A 44 17.41 -14.29 29.92
C ILE A 44 18.07 -13.23 29.03
N GLY A 45 19.40 -13.07 29.11
CA GLY A 45 20.15 -12.14 28.27
C GLY A 45 19.99 -12.44 26.78
N GLY A 46 20.03 -13.71 26.39
CA GLY A 46 19.78 -14.16 25.01
C GLY A 46 18.36 -13.81 24.53
N VAL A 47 17.33 -14.13 25.33
CA VAL A 47 15.92 -13.82 25.00
C VAL A 47 15.69 -12.31 24.87
N LEU A 48 16.21 -11.51 25.80
CA LEU A 48 16.12 -10.06 25.74
C LEU A 48 16.87 -9.49 24.53
N GLY A 49 18.02 -10.05 24.17
CA GLY A 49 18.77 -9.69 22.97
C GLY A 49 17.97 -9.94 21.69
N VAL A 50 17.35 -11.13 21.56
CA VAL A 50 16.48 -11.47 20.42
C VAL A 50 15.25 -10.56 20.37
N ALA A 51 14.60 -10.30 21.50
CA ALA A 51 13.46 -9.40 21.57
C ALA A 51 13.83 -7.97 21.15
N GLY A 52 14.96 -7.45 21.61
CA GLY A 52 15.49 -6.15 21.20
C GLY A 52 15.75 -6.07 19.69
N ALA A 53 16.40 -7.09 19.11
CA ALA A 53 16.64 -7.16 17.67
C ALA A 53 15.34 -7.18 16.86
N LEU A 54 14.32 -7.93 17.30
CA LEU A 54 12.99 -7.97 16.66
C LEU A 54 12.29 -6.61 16.72
N ILE A 55 12.38 -5.90 17.84
CA ILE A 55 11.80 -4.55 17.98
C ILE A 55 12.45 -3.58 16.99
N VAL A 56 13.79 -3.58 16.89
CA VAL A 56 14.52 -2.71 15.95
C VAL A 56 14.20 -3.08 14.50
N ALA A 57 14.23 -4.37 14.14
CA ALA A 57 13.89 -4.81 12.79
C ALA A 57 12.46 -4.38 12.39
N ARG A 58 11.51 -4.51 13.33
CA ARG A 58 10.13 -4.09 13.10
C ARG A 58 9.97 -2.56 13.00
N SER A 59 10.74 -1.80 13.77
CA SER A 59 10.71 -0.33 13.71
C SER A 59 11.26 0.20 12.39
N GLN A 60 12.38 -0.38 11.90
CA GLN A 60 12.97 -0.03 10.61
C GLN A 60 12.02 -0.35 9.45
N ARG A 61 11.46 -1.57 9.41
CA ARG A 61 10.48 -1.95 8.38
C ARG A 61 9.24 -1.03 8.38
N ARG A 62 8.76 -0.61 9.55
CA ARG A 62 7.65 0.36 9.66
C ARG A 62 8.03 1.73 9.10
N ARG A 63 9.27 2.18 9.33
CA ARG A 63 9.76 3.45 8.78
C ARG A 63 9.82 3.39 7.26
N GLU A 64 10.39 2.34 6.69
CA GLU A 64 10.45 2.12 5.24
C GLU A 64 9.04 2.10 4.63
N GLN A 65 8.11 1.36 5.23
CA GLN A 65 6.73 1.30 4.77
C GLN A 65 6.01 2.65 4.84
N ARG A 66 6.30 3.48 5.85
CA ARG A 66 5.77 4.85 5.93
C ARG A 66 6.37 5.77 4.87
N ILE A 67 7.65 5.61 4.54
CA ILE A 67 8.30 6.37 3.46
C ILE A 67 7.68 5.97 2.12
N ALA A 68 7.57 4.67 1.83
CA ALA A 68 6.95 4.17 0.61
C ALA A 68 5.48 4.63 0.48
N ALA A 69 4.70 4.52 1.55
CA ALA A 69 3.33 5.02 1.59
C ALA A 69 3.27 6.54 1.37
N GLY A 70 4.18 7.29 1.99
CA GLY A 70 4.29 8.74 1.81
C GLY A 70 4.65 9.16 0.40
N MET A 71 5.37 8.32 -0.35
CA MET A 71 5.67 8.56 -1.77
C MET A 71 4.45 8.37 -2.66
N VAL A 72 3.63 7.33 -2.43
CA VAL A 72 2.46 7.03 -3.28
C VAL A 72 1.20 7.82 -2.89
N LEU A 73 1.11 8.30 -1.65
CA LEU A 73 -0.09 8.97 -1.15
C LEU A 73 -0.49 10.22 -1.96
N PRO A 74 0.43 11.13 -2.37
CA PRO A 74 0.07 12.29 -3.18
C PRO A 74 -0.55 11.90 -4.52
N ASP A 75 -0.01 10.88 -5.19
CA ASP A 75 -0.55 10.38 -6.47
C ASP A 75 -1.97 9.85 -6.30
N LEU A 76 -2.21 9.06 -5.24
CA LEU A 76 -3.54 8.54 -4.91
C LEU A 76 -4.53 9.66 -4.62
N GLN A 77 -4.12 10.68 -3.85
CA GLN A 77 -4.94 11.84 -3.54
C GLN A 77 -5.27 12.65 -4.79
N GLN A 78 -4.32 12.82 -5.71
CA GLN A 78 -4.56 13.53 -6.97
C GLN A 78 -5.52 12.77 -7.88
N LEU A 79 -5.40 11.45 -8.00
CA LEU A 79 -6.31 10.62 -8.78
C LEU A 79 -7.73 10.63 -8.20
N ASP A 80 -7.86 10.45 -6.89
CA ASP A 80 -9.15 10.49 -6.19
C ASP A 80 -9.80 11.87 -6.33
N ALA A 81 -9.06 12.95 -6.06
CA ALA A 81 -9.56 14.32 -6.20
C ALA A 81 -9.97 14.64 -7.65
N ALA A 82 -9.20 14.18 -8.64
CA ALA A 82 -9.55 14.35 -10.05
C ALA A 82 -10.83 13.58 -10.40
N GLY A 83 -10.97 12.33 -9.92
CA GLY A 83 -12.19 11.54 -10.08
C GLY A 83 -13.41 12.19 -9.45
N GLN A 84 -13.31 12.66 -8.21
CA GLN A 84 -14.39 13.37 -7.52
C GLN A 84 -14.75 14.69 -8.20
N SER A 85 -13.75 15.48 -8.64
CA SER A 85 -13.98 16.73 -9.36
C SER A 85 -14.71 16.51 -10.68
N LEU A 86 -14.37 15.44 -11.39
CA LEU A 86 -15.05 15.01 -12.61
C LEU A 86 -16.52 14.68 -12.33
N LEU A 87 -16.80 13.81 -11.35
CA LEU A 87 -18.16 13.44 -10.97
C LEU A 87 -18.99 14.67 -10.56
N HIS A 88 -18.39 15.59 -9.80
CA HIS A 88 -19.05 16.82 -9.40
C HIS A 88 -19.41 17.73 -10.59
N ARG A 89 -18.50 17.88 -11.56
CA ARG A 89 -18.73 18.71 -12.76
C ARG A 89 -19.75 18.12 -13.72
N LEU A 90 -19.78 16.80 -13.88
CA LEU A 90 -20.72 16.14 -14.77
C LEU A 90 -22.16 16.17 -14.22
N GLY A 91 -22.30 16.41 -12.92
CA GLY A 91 -23.60 16.47 -12.25
C GLY A 91 -24.29 15.10 -12.15
N PRO A 92 -25.47 15.06 -11.51
CA PRO A 92 -26.21 13.81 -11.35
C PRO A 92 -26.58 13.21 -12.72
N PRO A 93 -26.68 11.88 -12.83
CA PRO A 93 -27.21 11.25 -14.02
C PRO A 93 -28.66 11.72 -14.27
N PRO A 94 -29.13 11.68 -15.54
CA PRO A 94 -30.51 12.02 -15.87
C PRO A 94 -31.49 11.12 -15.11
N ASP A 95 -32.63 11.69 -14.72
CA ASP A 95 -33.65 11.02 -13.90
C ASP A 95 -34.22 9.76 -14.58
N ALA A 96 -34.73 8.84 -13.76
CA ALA A 96 -35.46 7.63 -14.15
C ALA A 96 -36.75 7.92 -14.95
N ASN A 97 -37.16 9.19 -15.08
CA ASN A 97 -38.24 9.64 -15.96
C ASN A 97 -37.78 10.22 -17.31
N THR A 98 -36.48 10.47 -17.52
CA THR A 98 -35.96 10.99 -18.80
C THR A 98 -36.11 9.95 -19.93
N PRO A 99 -36.58 10.33 -21.15
CA PRO A 99 -36.69 9.40 -22.27
C PRO A 99 -35.35 8.70 -22.57
N GLU A 100 -35.40 7.40 -22.89
CA GLU A 100 -34.21 6.57 -23.10
C GLU A 100 -33.25 7.14 -24.16
N GLN A 101 -33.80 7.64 -25.27
CA GLN A 101 -33.00 8.29 -26.33
C GLN A 101 -32.29 9.54 -25.82
N ALA A 102 -32.96 10.35 -25.00
CA ALA A 102 -32.34 11.52 -24.38
C ALA A 102 -31.25 11.09 -23.39
N ARG A 103 -31.46 10.03 -22.60
CA ARG A 103 -30.42 9.49 -21.70
C ARG A 103 -29.19 9.01 -22.45
N ALA A 104 -29.38 8.26 -23.54
CA ALA A 104 -28.28 7.77 -24.36
C ALA A 104 -27.48 8.94 -24.96
N PHE A 105 -28.16 9.96 -25.47
CA PHE A 105 -27.52 11.17 -25.96
C PHE A 105 -26.74 11.91 -24.87
N PHE A 106 -27.36 12.14 -23.70
CA PHE A 106 -26.70 12.75 -22.55
C PHE A 106 -25.47 11.96 -22.09
N ALA A 107 -25.55 10.63 -22.06
CA ALA A 107 -24.43 9.77 -21.70
C ALA A 107 -23.27 9.92 -22.69
N ALA A 108 -23.56 9.89 -24.00
CA ALA A 108 -22.54 10.05 -25.04
C ALA A 108 -21.87 11.43 -24.98
N ALA A 109 -22.65 12.50 -24.89
CA ALA A 109 -22.12 13.87 -24.76
C ALA A 109 -21.27 14.03 -23.50
N ARG A 110 -21.75 13.48 -22.37
CA ARG A 110 -21.04 13.49 -21.10
C ARG A 110 -19.69 12.80 -21.20
N VAL A 111 -19.60 11.63 -21.85
CA VAL A 111 -18.33 10.92 -22.05
C VAL A 111 -17.33 11.78 -22.84
N VAL A 112 -17.76 12.44 -23.92
CA VAL A 112 -16.88 13.30 -24.74
C VAL A 112 -16.34 14.48 -23.93
N ASP A 113 -17.22 15.20 -23.23
CA ASP A 113 -16.82 16.32 -22.37
C ASP A 113 -15.87 15.87 -21.25
N THR A 114 -16.13 14.69 -20.69
CA THR A 114 -15.30 14.07 -19.66
C THR A 114 -13.89 13.81 -20.16
N LEU A 115 -13.75 13.18 -21.34
CA LEU A 115 -12.44 12.87 -21.90
C LEU A 115 -11.67 14.13 -22.29
N ARG A 116 -12.37 15.18 -22.75
CA ARG A 116 -11.75 16.49 -22.97
C ARG A 116 -11.16 17.05 -21.68
N LEU A 117 -11.95 17.04 -20.59
CA LEU A 117 -11.48 17.51 -19.28
C LEU A 117 -10.28 16.69 -18.77
N LEU A 118 -10.30 15.36 -18.96
CA LEU A 118 -9.19 14.50 -18.59
C LEU A 118 -7.95 14.74 -19.45
N ALA A 119 -8.11 14.96 -20.75
CA ALA A 119 -7.00 15.29 -21.64
C ALA A 119 -6.28 16.58 -21.20
N GLU A 120 -7.03 17.56 -20.70
CA GLU A 120 -6.52 18.86 -20.25
C GLU A 120 -5.96 18.84 -18.81
N ARG A 121 -6.56 18.07 -17.89
CA ARG A 121 -6.33 18.21 -16.44
C ARG A 121 -5.94 16.94 -15.70
N ARG A 122 -5.70 15.82 -16.39
CA ARG A 122 -5.30 14.58 -15.70
C ARG A 122 -4.00 14.78 -14.91
N PRO A 123 -3.93 14.24 -13.68
CA PRO A 123 -2.73 14.34 -12.85
C PRO A 123 -1.60 13.50 -13.42
N SER A 124 -0.36 13.98 -13.30
CA SER A 124 0.82 13.20 -13.62
C SER A 124 1.19 12.32 -12.44
N VAL A 125 0.96 11.03 -12.57
CA VAL A 125 1.28 10.03 -11.54
C VAL A 125 2.68 9.47 -11.78
N PHE A 126 3.55 9.51 -10.76
CA PHE A 126 4.93 9.02 -10.87
C PHE A 126 5.22 7.89 -9.87
N ALA A 127 4.95 8.12 -8.59
CA ALA A 127 5.28 7.20 -7.51
C ALA A 127 4.52 5.86 -7.63
N LEU A 128 3.30 5.85 -8.15
CA LEU A 128 2.57 4.59 -8.41
C LEU A 128 3.25 3.70 -9.46
N HIS A 129 4.14 4.24 -10.30
CA HIS A 129 4.88 3.45 -11.29
C HIS A 129 6.26 3.01 -10.80
N THR A 130 6.58 3.27 -9.53
CA THR A 130 7.86 2.92 -8.93
C THR A 130 7.79 1.60 -8.15
N PRO A 131 8.95 0.99 -7.80
CA PRO A 131 9.00 -0.18 -6.92
C PRO A 131 8.44 0.04 -5.50
N ALA A 132 8.05 1.27 -5.12
CA ALA A 132 7.48 1.57 -3.81
C ALA A 132 6.23 0.74 -3.49
N ILE A 133 5.42 0.40 -4.50
CA ILE A 133 4.26 -0.51 -4.33
C ILE A 133 4.70 -1.89 -3.83
N GLY A 134 5.83 -2.40 -4.32
CA GLY A 134 6.39 -3.69 -3.88
C GLY A 134 6.72 -3.71 -2.39
N GLN A 135 7.20 -2.60 -1.83
CA GLN A 135 7.50 -2.47 -0.39
C GLN A 135 6.24 -2.47 0.50
N LEU A 136 5.08 -2.19 -0.10
CA LEU A 136 3.77 -2.19 0.56
C LEU A 136 3.02 -3.52 0.40
N SER A 137 3.52 -4.46 -0.40
CA SER A 137 2.86 -5.75 -0.68
C SER A 137 2.61 -6.60 0.56
N ASP A 138 3.54 -6.57 1.53
CA ASP A 138 3.44 -7.33 2.78
C ASP A 138 2.50 -6.73 3.83
N LEU A 139 1.90 -5.56 3.55
CA LEU A 139 1.03 -4.89 4.53
C LEU A 139 -0.33 -5.55 4.63
N ASP A 140 -1.01 -5.65 3.51
CA ASP A 140 -2.36 -6.19 3.37
C ASP A 140 -2.62 -6.51 1.89
N ALA A 141 -3.23 -7.67 1.64
CA ALA A 141 -3.47 -8.15 0.28
C ALA A 141 -4.47 -7.27 -0.49
N ARG A 142 -5.44 -6.66 0.18
CA ARG A 142 -6.43 -5.77 -0.45
C ARG A 142 -5.76 -4.46 -0.84
N LEU A 143 -4.98 -3.87 0.07
CA LEU A 143 -4.20 -2.67 -0.23
C LEU A 143 -3.29 -2.89 -1.45
N TYR A 144 -2.53 -3.99 -1.46
CA TYR A 144 -1.66 -4.32 -2.59
C TYR A 144 -2.46 -4.49 -3.89
N SER A 145 -3.59 -5.18 -3.84
CA SER A 145 -4.46 -5.38 -5.00
C SER A 145 -4.95 -4.04 -5.55
N HIS A 146 -5.41 -3.11 -4.71
CA HIS A 146 -5.85 -1.79 -5.17
C HIS A 146 -4.70 -0.96 -5.75
N LEU A 147 -3.52 -0.95 -5.12
CA LEU A 147 -2.36 -0.24 -5.65
C LEU A 147 -1.94 -0.78 -7.02
N PHE A 148 -1.85 -2.10 -7.14
CA PHE A 148 -1.45 -2.76 -8.38
C PHE A 148 -2.47 -2.55 -9.51
N GLN A 149 -3.77 -2.72 -9.21
CA GLN A 149 -4.84 -2.48 -10.19
C GLN A 149 -4.89 -1.01 -10.60
N CYS A 150 -4.75 -0.07 -9.65
CA CYS A 150 -4.66 1.36 -9.94
C CYS A 150 -3.50 1.66 -10.91
N GLN A 151 -2.30 1.13 -10.63
CA GLN A 151 -1.14 1.30 -11.50
C GLN A 151 -1.39 0.74 -12.91
N MET A 152 -1.91 -0.48 -13.00
CA MET A 152 -2.13 -1.18 -14.26
C MET A 152 -3.18 -0.44 -15.11
N VAL A 153 -4.33 -0.12 -14.53
CA VAL A 153 -5.43 0.59 -15.22
C VAL A 153 -4.99 2.00 -15.62
N HIS A 154 -4.28 2.73 -14.76
CA HIS A 154 -3.72 4.04 -15.10
C HIS A 154 -2.78 3.97 -16.30
N ARG A 155 -1.90 2.97 -16.36
CA ARG A 155 -0.98 2.80 -17.49
C ARG A 155 -1.73 2.53 -18.79
N GLN A 156 -2.69 1.60 -18.77
CA GLN A 156 -3.53 1.31 -19.93
C GLN A 156 -4.31 2.54 -20.39
N PHE A 157 -4.83 3.32 -19.45
CA PHE A 157 -5.52 4.58 -19.71
C PHE A 157 -4.61 5.61 -20.40
N GLU A 158 -3.39 5.85 -19.89
CA GLU A 158 -2.44 6.79 -20.52
C GLU A 158 -2.03 6.35 -21.93
N ASP A 159 -1.74 5.06 -22.13
CA ASP A 159 -1.40 4.51 -23.44
C ASP A 159 -2.57 4.70 -24.42
N ALA A 160 -3.80 4.44 -23.97
CA ALA A 160 -5.00 4.63 -24.75
C ALA A 160 -5.28 6.13 -25.06
N MET A 161 -5.08 7.03 -24.11
CA MET A 161 -5.18 8.48 -24.31
C MET A 161 -4.13 9.01 -25.29
N ALA A 162 -2.90 8.50 -25.25
CA ALA A 162 -1.86 8.86 -26.21
C ALA A 162 -2.24 8.41 -27.64
N SER A 163 -2.79 7.21 -27.76
CA SER A 163 -3.20 6.64 -29.06
C SER A 163 -4.42 7.31 -29.70
N LEU A 164 -5.25 8.02 -28.92
CA LEU A 164 -6.34 8.84 -29.47
C LEU A 164 -5.83 10.00 -30.32
N LYS A 165 -4.62 10.50 -30.05
CA LYS A 165 -4.04 11.64 -30.80
C LYS A 165 -3.50 11.26 -32.17
N THR A 166 -3.19 9.98 -32.38
CA THR A 166 -2.41 9.52 -33.55
C THR A 166 -3.25 8.77 -34.58
N VAL A 167 -4.38 8.19 -34.20
CA VAL A 167 -5.17 7.31 -35.08
C VAL A 167 -6.49 7.98 -35.49
N PRO A 168 -6.68 8.33 -36.78
CA PRO A 168 -7.99 8.72 -37.27
C PRO A 168 -8.94 7.54 -37.08
N SER A 169 -9.99 7.75 -36.28
CA SER A 169 -10.92 6.69 -35.89
C SER A 169 -12.27 6.92 -36.55
N GLU A 170 -12.90 5.84 -37.02
CA GLU A 170 -14.30 5.88 -37.47
C GLU A 170 -15.23 6.28 -36.31
N PRO A 171 -16.34 7.01 -36.59
CA PRO A 171 -17.18 7.60 -35.56
C PRO A 171 -17.76 6.58 -34.57
N LYS A 172 -18.20 5.40 -35.04
CA LYS A 172 -18.75 4.35 -34.18
C LYS A 172 -17.69 3.68 -33.29
N GLY A 173 -16.47 3.48 -33.81
CA GLY A 173 -15.36 2.92 -33.03
C GLY A 173 -14.85 3.90 -31.97
N LEU A 174 -14.95 5.21 -32.25
CA LEU A 174 -14.56 6.26 -31.34
C LEU A 174 -15.44 6.31 -30.09
N GLU A 175 -16.76 6.17 -30.23
CA GLU A 175 -17.70 6.16 -29.09
C GLU A 175 -17.43 5.02 -28.10
N LEU A 176 -17.28 3.79 -28.60
CA LEU A 176 -16.98 2.63 -27.75
C LEU A 176 -15.62 2.78 -27.04
N ARG A 177 -14.63 3.33 -27.74
CA ARG A 177 -13.30 3.59 -27.18
C ARG A 177 -13.34 4.66 -26.10
N HIS A 178 -14.11 5.72 -26.34
CA HIS A 178 -14.32 6.79 -25.38
C HIS A 178 -15.02 6.30 -24.11
N GLN A 179 -16.06 5.47 -24.26
CA GLN A 179 -16.75 4.86 -23.14
C GLN A 179 -15.80 3.97 -22.31
N ARG A 180 -15.00 3.14 -22.97
CA ARG A 180 -14.00 2.31 -22.30
C ARG A 180 -12.97 3.14 -21.53
N LEU A 181 -12.42 4.19 -22.15
CA LEU A 181 -11.48 5.10 -21.48
C LEU A 181 -12.08 5.76 -20.23
N TYR A 182 -13.34 6.16 -20.31
CA TYR A 182 -14.06 6.69 -19.15
C TYR A 182 -14.21 5.64 -18.05
N THR A 183 -14.60 4.41 -18.39
CA THR A 183 -14.70 3.30 -17.44
C THR A 183 -13.36 2.98 -16.80
N ASP A 184 -12.29 2.90 -17.59
CA ASP A 184 -10.92 2.65 -17.10
C ASP A 184 -10.48 3.77 -16.14
N TRP A 185 -10.73 5.03 -16.48
CA TRP A 185 -10.46 6.16 -15.59
C TRP A 185 -11.24 6.07 -14.28
N ALA A 186 -12.54 5.77 -14.34
CA ALA A 186 -13.39 5.65 -13.16
C ALA A 186 -12.91 4.50 -12.24
N LEU A 187 -12.55 3.36 -12.82
CA LEU A 187 -11.96 2.24 -12.08
C LEU A 187 -10.63 2.63 -11.42
N CYS A 188 -9.76 3.33 -12.16
CA CYS A 188 -8.50 3.83 -11.63
C CYS A 188 -8.71 4.74 -10.42
N ALA A 189 -9.63 5.71 -10.51
CA ALA A 189 -9.95 6.63 -9.42
C ALA A 189 -10.53 5.88 -8.20
N GLU A 190 -11.39 4.89 -8.42
CA GLU A 190 -11.96 4.06 -7.35
C GLU A 190 -10.87 3.24 -6.63
N HIS A 191 -9.97 2.59 -7.38
CA HIS A 191 -8.84 1.89 -6.78
C HIS A 191 -7.92 2.85 -6.01
N ALA A 192 -7.71 4.07 -6.51
CA ALA A 192 -6.92 5.08 -5.81
C ALA A 192 -7.56 5.51 -4.48
N ALA A 193 -8.87 5.76 -4.47
CA ALA A 193 -9.62 6.12 -3.27
C ALA A 193 -9.58 5.00 -2.21
N LEU A 194 -9.77 3.76 -2.62
CA LEU A 194 -9.71 2.59 -1.73
C LEU A 194 -8.28 2.35 -1.22
N ALA A 195 -7.27 2.44 -2.08
CA ALA A 195 -5.87 2.33 -1.64
C ALA A 195 -5.51 3.43 -0.62
N ARG A 196 -5.96 4.67 -0.84
CA ARG A 196 -5.80 5.78 0.12
C ARG A 196 -6.43 5.44 1.46
N HIS A 197 -7.68 4.96 1.46
CA HIS A 197 -8.37 4.52 2.68
C HIS A 197 -7.58 3.46 3.47
N PHE A 198 -7.08 2.42 2.78
CA PHE A 198 -6.27 1.38 3.44
C PHE A 198 -4.92 1.91 3.95
N LEU A 199 -4.25 2.82 3.23
CA LEU A 199 -3.01 3.43 3.70
C LEU A 199 -3.22 4.25 4.97
N GLU A 200 -4.28 5.06 5.00
CA GLU A 200 -4.65 5.86 6.18
C GLU A 200 -4.88 4.96 7.41
N ARG A 201 -5.57 3.83 7.24
CA ARG A 201 -5.84 2.88 8.35
C ARG A 201 -4.66 1.98 8.73
N LEU A 202 -3.85 1.51 7.78
CA LEU A 202 -2.83 0.48 8.03
C LEU A 202 -1.42 1.04 8.28
N VAL A 203 -1.13 2.23 7.74
CA VAL A 203 0.22 2.82 7.78
C VAL A 203 0.25 4.09 8.63
N PHE A 204 -0.71 4.99 8.41
CA PHE A 204 -0.74 6.30 9.05
C PHE A 204 -1.53 6.32 10.37
N SER A 205 -2.30 5.28 10.67
CA SER A 205 -2.98 5.19 11.96
C SER A 205 -1.98 5.12 13.12
N PRO A 206 -2.31 5.73 14.28
CA PRO A 206 -1.49 5.63 15.48
C PRO A 206 -1.53 4.22 16.09
N TRP A 207 -2.49 3.40 15.69
CA TRP A 207 -2.75 2.10 16.30
C TRP A 207 -1.83 0.99 15.76
N PRO A 208 -1.51 -0.02 16.58
CA PRO A 208 -0.91 -1.25 16.09
C PRO A 208 -1.78 -1.92 15.01
N ARG A 209 -1.15 -2.41 13.93
CA ARG A 209 -1.85 -3.08 12.80
C ARG A 209 -2.86 -4.15 13.21
N TRP A 210 -2.55 -4.94 14.23
CA TRP A 210 -3.45 -6.00 14.68
C TRP A 210 -4.76 -5.43 15.23
N ILE A 211 -4.73 -4.25 15.86
CA ILE A 211 -5.93 -3.53 16.31
C ILE A 211 -6.69 -3.04 15.09
N SER A 212 -6.03 -2.35 14.14
CA SER A 212 -6.69 -1.85 12.92
C SER A 212 -7.36 -2.99 12.15
N ASN A 213 -6.67 -4.12 11.95
CA ASN A 213 -7.21 -5.28 11.24
C ASN A 213 -8.38 -5.93 11.99
N ALA A 214 -8.32 -6.00 13.33
CA ALA A 214 -9.43 -6.51 14.13
C ALA A 214 -10.65 -5.59 14.01
N TRP A 215 -10.44 -4.27 14.07
CA TRP A 215 -11.50 -3.29 13.91
C TRP A 215 -12.17 -3.36 12.54
N MET A 216 -11.39 -3.51 11.46
CA MET A 216 -11.92 -3.67 10.10
C MET A 216 -12.77 -4.93 9.93
N LYS A 217 -12.43 -6.00 10.65
CA LYS A 217 -13.24 -7.24 10.65
C LYS A 217 -14.51 -7.12 11.48
N LEU A 218 -14.45 -6.41 12.61
CA LEU A 218 -15.58 -6.29 13.53
C LEU A 218 -16.61 -5.26 13.07
N ARG A 219 -16.18 -4.19 12.39
CA ARG A 219 -17.04 -3.12 11.88
C ARG A 219 -16.57 -2.71 10.48
N PRO A 220 -16.96 -3.47 9.44
CA PRO A 220 -16.66 -3.08 8.07
C PRO A 220 -17.36 -1.75 7.76
N ASP A 221 -16.61 -0.83 7.15
CA ASP A 221 -17.13 0.43 6.64
C ASP A 221 -17.66 0.25 5.20
N ASP A 222 -18.42 1.22 4.68
CA ASP A 222 -18.91 1.19 3.29
C ASP A 222 -17.75 1.04 2.28
N LEU A 223 -16.59 1.63 2.57
CA LEU A 223 -15.38 1.50 1.76
C LEU A 223 -14.77 0.10 1.81
N ASP A 224 -14.90 -0.62 2.94
CA ASP A 224 -14.45 -2.01 3.06
C ASP A 224 -15.34 -2.92 2.19
N ASP A 225 -16.65 -2.69 2.20
CA ASP A 225 -17.61 -3.43 1.38
C ASP A 225 -17.45 -3.11 -0.12
N ARG A 226 -17.22 -1.85 -0.47
CA ARG A 226 -16.91 -1.42 -1.85
C ARG A 226 -15.62 -2.05 -2.35
N SER A 227 -14.59 -2.11 -1.51
CA SER A 227 -13.34 -2.83 -1.81
C SER A 227 -13.59 -4.30 -2.10
N ALA A 228 -14.33 -5.00 -1.23
CA ALA A 228 -14.64 -6.40 -1.43
C ALA A 228 -15.43 -6.63 -2.74
N TYR A 229 -16.45 -5.81 -3.00
CA TYR A 229 -17.25 -5.88 -4.21
C TYR A 229 -16.40 -5.64 -5.47
N LEU A 230 -15.56 -4.61 -5.47
CA LEU A 230 -14.72 -4.25 -6.61
C LEU A 230 -13.69 -5.35 -6.90
N LEU A 231 -13.07 -5.94 -5.87
CA LEU A 231 -12.12 -7.03 -6.05
C LEU A 231 -12.78 -8.34 -6.48
N GLU A 232 -14.03 -8.59 -6.08
CA GLU A 232 -14.77 -9.80 -6.47
C GLU A 232 -15.36 -9.70 -7.89
N LYS A 233 -15.97 -8.57 -8.22
CA LYS A 233 -16.71 -8.37 -9.48
C LYS A 233 -15.92 -7.65 -10.56
N GLY A 234 -14.88 -6.90 -10.19
CA GLY A 234 -14.16 -6.02 -11.12
C GLY A 234 -14.98 -4.78 -11.53
N GLU A 235 -16.08 -4.49 -10.83
CA GLU A 235 -17.01 -3.41 -11.16
C GLU A 235 -17.18 -2.44 -9.99
N ILE A 236 -17.38 -1.16 -10.29
CA ILE A 236 -17.67 -0.14 -9.28
C ILE A 236 -19.07 -0.43 -8.72
N ARG A 237 -19.14 -0.61 -7.39
CA ARG A 237 -20.43 -0.80 -6.72
C ARG A 237 -21.31 0.43 -6.96
N PRO A 238 -22.55 0.28 -7.44
CA PRO A 238 -23.47 1.40 -7.52
C PRO A 238 -23.68 1.97 -6.10
N PRO A 239 -23.82 3.30 -5.95
CA PRO A 239 -24.07 3.89 -4.65
C PRO A 239 -25.26 3.18 -4.01
N ALA A 240 -25.09 2.70 -2.78
CA ALA A 240 -26.18 2.05 -2.05
C ALA A 240 -27.36 3.03 -2.09
N ALA A 241 -28.49 2.61 -2.69
CA ALA A 241 -29.71 3.39 -2.64
C ALA A 241 -29.91 3.76 -1.19
N THR A 242 -29.83 5.06 -0.88
CA THR A 242 -29.83 5.58 0.48
C THR A 242 -30.90 4.84 1.25
N ARG A 243 -30.49 3.96 2.19
CA ARG A 243 -31.46 3.36 3.11
C ARG A 243 -32.17 4.54 3.71
N LYS A 244 -33.46 4.69 3.42
CA LYS A 244 -34.30 5.64 4.14
C LYS A 244 -34.06 5.33 5.61
N ALA A 245 -33.50 6.30 6.32
CA ALA A 245 -33.34 6.19 7.76
C ALA A 245 -34.78 6.20 8.30
N ASP A 246 -35.27 5.01 8.62
CA ASP A 246 -36.50 4.81 9.38
C ASP A 246 -36.28 5.23 10.85
#